data_AF-A0A371J1U9-F1
#
_entry.id   AF-A0A371J1U9-F1
#
_cell.length_a   1.000
_cell.length_b   1.000
_cell.length_c   1.000
_cell.angle_alpha   90.00
_cell.angle_beta   90.00
_cell.angle_gamma   90.00
#
_symmetry.space_group_name_H-M   'P 1'
#
loop_
_entity.id
_entity.type
_entity.pdbx_description
1 polymer ?
#
loop_
_entity_poly.entity_id
_entity_poly.type
_entity_poly.pdbx_seq_one_letter_code
_entity_poly.pdbx_strand_id
1 'polypeptide(L)'
;MQRSAPTIKNKNFSTSNIKIDRYIDFNTIMFVLMGFLLSRSILIGAVAPLGVAFFICIAKIDKYRIPVFLSALMGIILSFNNTVYMIKYAVCLMIFMIISKKLKEINSTSRMALIGTAIVLPISIGQALLSNRTVYDFFMCGVESIIVFVAIYTFSFGVNLINNSNSRISIKTEETISISLLMVFSIMGIGNIALFGISVRAVLSTMLILVAAIVGGETMGATSGVIVGIAFLINNVASSIYMGIYAFAGLVGGAFNKINKYVCILGYILSWVIIYAYTSGIDSNIMELRDILLASLIVILLPNKFFEKVEKIIKSNVASNEVVYDYITRTKNVTNNRLVSIYKTYDELANTFDRIREKDKILDQRDIASVIDMIHNDECKGCGMKRMCWESRFQHTYSMIYNILEILEEKGQVTINDLPEDFKKECLRAEPIVKISNYYYKMFVLDYNWNVKFSESRKLIADQIRSISKSIEGMSKDFENSVILDLEKEKNIYDELQRHNIDANKVNYMTSGEDDFEITIENRVCSSGSMCDEAILDVVSNFTGETLSMQKMGCSCLGEKCSVKFTKAQKYKAITNVSSMSRDGHILCGDNYTYMDINDGK
;
A
#
# COMPACT_ATOMS: atom_id res chain seq x y z
N MET A 1 1.63 -66.24 38.08
CA MET A 1 3.04 -65.94 38.40
C MET A 1 3.29 -64.47 38.04
N GLN A 2 3.11 -63.55 38.99
CA GLN A 2 4.18 -62.89 39.76
C GLN A 2 5.32 -62.36 38.86
N ARG A 3 5.29 -61.07 38.53
CA ARG A 3 5.93 -59.94 39.25
C ARG A 3 7.43 -59.81 38.92
N SER A 4 7.77 -58.77 38.18
CA SER A 4 8.94 -57.91 38.47
C SER A 4 8.68 -56.49 37.94
N ALA A 5 8.56 -55.56 38.87
CA ALA A 5 8.71 -54.11 38.68
C ALA A 5 10.06 -53.72 39.31
N PRO A 6 10.47 -52.44 39.33
CA PRO A 6 10.73 -51.52 38.22
C PRO A 6 12.17 -50.95 38.34
N THR A 7 12.71 -50.32 37.30
CA THR A 7 13.84 -49.38 37.47
C THR A 7 13.43 -47.99 37.05
N ILE A 8 13.32 -47.14 38.06
CA ILE A 8 13.01 -45.72 38.02
C ILE A 8 14.19 -45.00 37.36
N LYS A 9 14.01 -44.46 36.15
CA LYS A 9 14.90 -43.42 35.61
C LYS A 9 14.34 -42.06 36.01
N ASN A 10 15.08 -41.40 36.91
CA ASN A 10 14.87 -40.05 37.40
C ASN A 10 14.47 -39.08 36.28
N LYS A 11 13.22 -38.60 36.35
CA LYS A 11 12.85 -37.29 35.81
C LYS A 11 13.43 -36.23 36.75
N ASN A 12 14.61 -35.73 36.43
CA ASN A 12 15.01 -34.41 36.92
C ASN A 12 14.07 -33.39 36.28
N PHE A 13 13.10 -32.92 37.07
CA PHE A 13 12.31 -31.75 36.76
C PHE A 13 13.26 -30.54 36.74
N SER A 14 13.70 -30.13 35.55
CA SER A 14 14.40 -28.87 35.36
C SER A 14 13.40 -27.73 35.52
N THR A 15 13.35 -27.13 36.71
CA THR A 15 12.66 -25.87 37.02
C THR A 15 13.46 -24.66 36.52
N SER A 16 13.82 -24.66 35.23
CA SER A 16 14.47 -23.53 34.59
C SER A 16 14.20 -23.59 33.09
N ASN A 17 13.12 -22.93 32.68
CA ASN A 17 12.86 -22.34 31.35
C ASN A 17 11.35 -22.17 31.12
N ILE A 18 10.68 -21.46 32.03
CA ILE A 18 9.51 -20.68 31.62
C ILE A 18 10.11 -19.52 30.83
N LYS A 19 9.89 -19.48 29.51
CA LYS A 19 10.27 -18.37 28.63
C LYS A 19 9.45 -17.12 29.00
N ILE A 20 9.82 -16.44 30.09
CA ILE A 20 9.19 -15.21 30.59
C ILE A 20 9.56 -14.02 29.69
N ASP A 21 10.73 -14.04 29.05
CA ASP A 21 11.23 -12.96 28.20
C ASP A 21 10.45 -12.73 26.90
N ARG A 22 9.52 -13.62 26.53
CA ARG A 22 8.66 -13.44 25.33
C ARG A 22 7.31 -12.76 25.61
N TYR A 23 7.00 -12.48 26.88
CA TYR A 23 5.71 -11.92 27.31
C TYR A 23 5.77 -10.44 27.75
N ILE A 24 6.96 -9.88 27.98
CA ILE A 24 7.11 -8.50 28.50
C ILE A 24 7.46 -7.55 27.34
N ASP A 25 6.46 -7.23 26.53
CA ASP A 25 6.54 -6.08 25.61
C ASP A 25 6.07 -4.81 26.34
N PHE A 26 6.47 -3.64 25.85
CA PHE A 26 5.95 -2.35 26.31
C PHE A 26 4.41 -2.30 26.29
N ASN A 27 3.79 -2.89 25.27
CA ASN A 27 2.33 -3.00 25.17
C ASN A 27 1.73 -3.90 26.27
N THR A 28 2.41 -4.99 26.66
CA THR A 28 1.95 -5.83 27.78
C THR A 28 1.92 -5.03 29.08
N ILE A 29 2.98 -4.26 29.36
CA ILE A 29 3.08 -3.45 30.58
C ILE A 29 1.95 -2.40 30.60
N MET A 30 1.73 -1.70 29.48
CA MET A 30 0.66 -0.72 29.36
C MET A 30 -0.72 -1.33 29.59
N PHE A 31 -1.02 -2.47 28.96
CA PHE A 31 -2.31 -3.14 29.15
C PHE A 31 -2.51 -3.71 30.55
N VAL A 32 -1.45 -4.19 31.21
CA VAL A 32 -1.50 -4.64 32.61
C VAL A 32 -1.79 -3.46 33.55
N LEU A 33 -1.14 -2.32 33.32
CA LEU A 33 -1.36 -1.11 34.13
C LEU A 33 -2.79 -0.56 33.94
N MET A 34 -3.27 -0.50 32.70
CA MET A 34 -4.65 -0.11 32.39
C MET A 34 -5.66 -1.09 33.00
N GLY A 35 -5.42 -2.40 32.89
CA GLY A 35 -6.30 -3.43 33.46
C GLY A 35 -6.44 -3.31 34.98
N PHE A 36 -5.32 -3.05 35.67
CA PHE A 36 -5.34 -2.80 37.11
C PHE A 36 -6.12 -1.54 37.48
N LEU A 37 -5.86 -0.42 36.81
CA LEU A 37 -6.49 0.87 37.13
C LEU A 37 -7.99 0.91 36.77
N LEU A 38 -8.37 0.40 35.60
CA LEU A 38 -9.78 0.37 35.16
C LEU A 38 -10.64 -0.57 36.02
N SER A 39 -10.06 -1.62 36.59
CA SER A 39 -10.74 -2.47 37.58
C SER A 39 -10.97 -1.78 38.92
N ARG A 40 -10.17 -0.76 39.25
CA ARG A 40 -10.29 0.02 40.49
C ARG A 40 -11.21 1.24 40.34
N SER A 41 -11.53 1.67 39.12
CA SER A 41 -12.37 2.85 38.90
C SER A 41 -13.83 2.58 39.27
N ILE A 42 -14.28 3.18 40.37
CA ILE A 42 -15.68 3.21 40.79
C ILE A 42 -16.36 4.41 40.09
N LEU A 43 -17.52 4.17 39.49
CA LEU A 43 -18.32 5.20 38.82
C LEU A 43 -19.41 5.73 39.76
N ILE A 44 -20.60 5.13 39.73
CA ILE A 44 -21.76 5.60 40.48
C ILE A 44 -21.99 4.64 41.66
N GLY A 45 -21.95 5.16 42.88
CA GLY A 45 -22.11 4.38 44.10
C GLY A 45 -20.97 3.35 44.25
N ALA A 46 -21.31 2.07 44.11
CA ALA A 46 -20.36 0.94 44.22
C ALA A 46 -20.13 0.19 42.89
N VAL A 47 -20.60 0.72 41.77
CA VAL A 47 -20.53 0.04 40.46
C VAL A 47 -19.19 0.31 39.77
N ALA A 48 -18.47 -0.75 39.38
CA ALA A 48 -17.14 -0.71 38.76
C ALA A 48 -17.06 -1.62 37.49
N PRO A 49 -17.76 -1.26 36.40
CA PRO A 49 -17.93 -2.13 35.24
C PRO A 49 -16.74 -2.09 34.25
N LEU A 50 -15.88 -1.08 34.35
CA LEU A 50 -14.88 -0.73 33.32
C LEU A 50 -13.76 -1.78 33.19
N GLY A 51 -13.29 -2.35 34.30
CA GLY A 51 -12.27 -3.40 34.27
C GLY A 51 -12.75 -4.67 33.55
N VAL A 52 -14.02 -5.05 33.75
CA VAL A 52 -14.63 -6.18 33.04
C VAL A 52 -14.78 -5.89 31.55
N ALA A 53 -15.24 -4.69 31.20
CA ALA A 53 -15.35 -4.25 29.80
C ALA A 53 -13.99 -4.29 29.08
N PHE A 54 -12.94 -3.78 29.73
CA PHE A 54 -11.59 -3.77 29.17
C PHE A 54 -11.01 -5.18 28.99
N PHE A 55 -11.23 -6.08 29.94
CA PHE A 55 -10.78 -7.46 29.84
C PHE A 55 -11.42 -8.19 28.64
N ILE A 56 -12.71 -7.96 28.37
CA ILE A 56 -13.41 -8.55 27.22
C ILE A 56 -12.75 -8.13 25.89
N CYS A 57 -12.34 -6.86 25.76
CA CYS A 57 -11.64 -6.37 24.57
C CYS A 57 -10.28 -7.07 24.37
N ILE A 58 -9.52 -7.25 25.46
CA ILE A 58 -8.18 -7.86 25.42
C ILE A 58 -8.22 -9.38 25.28
N ALA A 59 -9.31 -10.02 25.72
CA ALA A 59 -9.48 -11.47 25.66
C ALA A 59 -9.33 -12.08 24.25
N LYS A 60 -9.47 -11.26 23.18
CA LYS A 60 -9.19 -11.63 21.78
C LYS A 60 -7.71 -11.90 21.48
N ILE A 61 -6.81 -11.28 22.24
CA ILE A 61 -5.37 -11.28 21.97
C ILE A 61 -4.69 -12.25 22.95
N ASP A 62 -4.34 -13.44 22.46
CA ASP A 62 -3.80 -14.53 23.29
C ASP A 62 -2.57 -14.11 24.11
N LYS A 63 -1.74 -13.20 23.57
CA LYS A 63 -0.52 -12.71 24.22
C LYS A 63 -0.78 -11.98 25.54
N TYR A 64 -1.85 -11.17 25.63
CA TYR A 64 -2.09 -10.28 26.77
C TYR A 64 -3.18 -10.77 27.74
N ARG A 65 -3.93 -11.80 27.34
CA ARG A 65 -5.09 -12.32 28.09
C ARG A 65 -4.78 -12.68 29.55
N ILE A 66 -3.75 -13.49 29.80
CA ILE A 66 -3.43 -13.97 31.15
C ILE A 66 -2.86 -12.84 32.04
N PRO A 67 -1.87 -12.03 31.58
CA PRO A 67 -1.37 -10.90 32.37
C PRO A 67 -2.46 -9.90 32.76
N VAL A 68 -3.34 -9.54 31.81
CA VAL A 68 -4.40 -8.56 32.07
C VAL A 68 -5.47 -9.12 33.00
N PHE A 69 -5.83 -10.41 32.88
CA PHE A 69 -6.74 -11.06 33.83
C PHE A 69 -6.24 -10.95 35.27
N LEU A 70 -4.97 -11.28 35.51
CA LEU A 70 -4.35 -11.19 36.84
C LEU A 70 -4.33 -9.74 37.35
N SER A 71 -3.99 -8.79 36.47
CA SER A 71 -3.98 -7.37 36.82
C SER A 71 -5.37 -6.83 37.19
N ALA A 72 -6.39 -7.23 36.44
CA ALA A 72 -7.77 -6.79 36.64
C ALA A 72 -8.35 -7.39 37.93
N LEU A 73 -8.02 -8.65 38.24
CA LEU A 73 -8.40 -9.30 39.49
C LEU A 73 -7.73 -8.62 40.70
N MET A 74 -6.44 -8.31 40.59
CA MET A 74 -5.72 -7.56 41.61
C MET A 74 -6.31 -6.14 41.79
N GLY A 75 -6.67 -5.47 40.70
CA GLY A 75 -7.32 -4.16 40.72
C GLY A 75 -8.67 -4.17 41.41
N ILE A 76 -9.48 -5.22 41.19
CA ILE A 76 -10.73 -5.41 41.92
C ILE A 76 -10.42 -5.54 43.41
N ILE A 77 -9.54 -6.48 43.83
CA ILE A 77 -9.20 -6.71 45.24
C ILE A 77 -8.73 -5.43 45.95
N LEU A 78 -7.96 -4.59 45.28
CA LEU A 78 -7.43 -3.33 45.83
C LEU A 78 -8.36 -2.12 45.65
N SER A 79 -9.60 -2.33 45.19
CA SER A 79 -10.58 -1.25 44.96
C SER A 79 -11.20 -0.70 46.25
N PHE A 80 -11.02 -1.39 47.40
CA PHE A 80 -11.62 -1.02 48.70
C PHE A 80 -13.14 -0.82 48.65
N ASN A 81 -13.82 -1.52 47.74
CA ASN A 81 -15.27 -1.49 47.58
C ASN A 81 -15.94 -2.56 48.46
N ASN A 82 -17.27 -2.52 48.56
CA ASN A 82 -18.08 -3.49 49.29
C ASN A 82 -17.80 -4.93 48.83
N THR A 83 -17.61 -5.85 49.77
CA THR A 83 -17.24 -7.25 49.53
C THR A 83 -18.15 -7.96 48.52
N VAL A 84 -19.45 -7.66 48.53
CA VAL A 84 -20.45 -8.21 47.60
C VAL A 84 -20.16 -7.80 46.14
N TYR A 85 -19.83 -6.53 45.89
CA TYR A 85 -19.51 -6.03 44.55
C TYR A 85 -18.16 -6.58 44.05
N MET A 86 -17.21 -6.75 44.96
CA MET A 86 -15.91 -7.33 44.68
C MET A 86 -16.03 -8.78 44.20
N ILE A 87 -16.85 -9.58 44.89
CA ILE A 87 -17.16 -10.96 44.50
C ILE A 87 -17.88 -11.00 43.15
N LYS A 88 -18.86 -10.10 42.91
CA LYS A 88 -19.54 -10.00 41.61
C LYS A 88 -18.55 -9.87 40.47
N TYR A 89 -17.69 -8.86 40.50
CA TYR A 89 -16.78 -8.58 39.39
C TYR A 89 -15.70 -9.65 39.23
N ALA A 90 -15.25 -10.27 40.32
CA ALA A 90 -14.33 -11.41 40.26
C ALA A 90 -14.99 -12.62 39.57
N VAL A 91 -16.25 -12.93 39.87
CA VAL A 91 -17.03 -13.98 39.20
C VAL A 91 -17.23 -13.66 37.72
N CYS A 92 -17.58 -12.42 37.37
CA CYS A 92 -17.67 -11.97 35.97
C CYS A 92 -16.36 -12.22 35.21
N LEU A 93 -15.21 -11.79 35.76
CA LEU A 93 -13.91 -12.01 35.11
C LEU A 93 -13.59 -13.50 34.92
N MET A 94 -13.89 -14.35 35.91
CA MET A 94 -13.70 -15.80 35.80
C MET A 94 -14.54 -16.41 34.68
N ILE A 95 -15.81 -16.02 34.57
CA ILE A 95 -16.70 -16.48 33.49
C ILE A 95 -16.16 -16.04 32.12
N PHE A 96 -15.75 -14.78 31.99
CA PHE A 96 -15.15 -14.30 30.74
C PHE A 96 -13.82 -14.98 30.41
N MET A 97 -13.02 -15.35 31.41
CA MET A 97 -11.79 -16.10 31.21
C MET A 97 -12.05 -17.52 30.68
N ILE A 98 -13.16 -18.16 31.07
CA ILE A 98 -13.56 -19.47 30.54
C ILE A 98 -14.09 -19.34 29.10
N ILE A 99 -14.90 -18.31 28.83
CA ILE A 99 -15.59 -18.11 27.54
C ILE A 99 -14.69 -17.46 26.48
N SER A 100 -13.57 -16.85 26.86
CA SER A 100 -12.72 -16.05 25.96
C SER A 100 -12.23 -16.79 24.71
N LYS A 101 -12.06 -18.12 24.75
CA LYS A 101 -11.73 -18.91 23.54
C LYS A 101 -12.80 -18.77 22.45
N LYS A 102 -14.08 -18.72 22.85
CA LYS A 102 -15.22 -18.48 21.95
C LYS A 102 -15.37 -17.00 21.57
N LEU A 103 -14.96 -16.07 22.43
CA LEU A 103 -14.99 -14.62 22.12
C LEU A 103 -14.03 -14.23 20.99
N LYS A 104 -12.98 -15.03 20.77
CA LYS A 104 -12.01 -14.81 19.70
C LYS A 104 -12.63 -14.95 18.30
N GLU A 105 -13.60 -15.84 18.13
CA GLU A 105 -14.24 -16.16 16.83
C GLU A 105 -15.22 -15.08 16.36
N ILE A 106 -15.54 -14.10 17.22
CA ILE A 106 -16.54 -13.07 16.92
C ILE A 106 -15.86 -11.86 16.27
N ASN A 107 -16.10 -11.66 14.98
CA ASN A 107 -15.49 -10.57 14.23
C ASN A 107 -16.13 -9.19 14.51
N SER A 108 -17.42 -9.14 14.87
CA SER A 108 -18.14 -7.88 15.09
C SER A 108 -17.99 -7.35 16.53
N THR A 109 -17.65 -6.07 16.67
CA THR A 109 -17.51 -5.36 17.96
C THR A 109 -18.85 -5.16 18.67
N SER A 110 -19.94 -4.92 17.93
CA SER A 110 -21.29 -4.77 18.52
C SER A 110 -21.82 -6.08 19.08
N ARG A 111 -21.59 -7.20 18.41
CA ARG A 111 -21.96 -8.54 18.92
C ARG A 111 -21.21 -8.88 20.21
N MET A 112 -19.95 -8.48 20.31
CA MET A 112 -19.17 -8.66 21.53
C MET A 112 -19.73 -7.85 22.71
N ALA A 113 -20.06 -6.57 22.47
CA ALA A 113 -20.68 -5.73 23.48
C ALA A 113 -22.02 -6.31 23.96
N LEU A 114 -22.86 -6.83 23.05
CA LEU A 114 -24.11 -7.51 23.39
C LEU A 114 -23.87 -8.76 24.27
N ILE A 115 -22.89 -9.60 23.93
CA ILE A 115 -22.58 -10.80 24.72
C ILE A 115 -22.02 -10.43 26.09
N GLY A 116 -21.16 -9.41 26.16
CA GLY A 116 -20.64 -8.88 27.42
C GLY A 116 -21.76 -8.43 28.35
N THR A 117 -22.68 -7.60 27.85
CA THR A 117 -23.83 -7.13 28.61
C THR A 117 -24.80 -8.27 28.97
N ALA A 118 -25.07 -9.21 28.06
CA ALA A 118 -25.94 -10.36 28.33
C ALA A 118 -25.42 -11.29 29.43
N ILE A 119 -24.11 -11.31 29.69
CA ILE A 119 -23.49 -12.07 30.79
C ILE A 119 -23.49 -11.26 32.09
N VAL A 120 -23.17 -9.97 32.05
CA VAL A 120 -23.10 -9.12 33.26
C VAL A 120 -24.48 -8.85 33.86
N LEU A 121 -25.52 -8.70 33.03
CA LEU A 121 -26.86 -8.34 33.47
C LEU A 121 -27.49 -9.40 34.41
N PRO A 122 -27.52 -10.71 34.09
CA PRO A 122 -28.05 -11.73 34.99
C PRO A 122 -27.28 -11.82 36.32
N ILE A 123 -25.95 -11.66 36.28
CA ILE A 123 -25.09 -11.70 37.47
C ILE A 123 -25.42 -10.50 38.37
N SER A 124 -25.65 -9.32 37.79
CA SER A 124 -26.00 -8.10 38.51
C SER A 124 -27.40 -8.19 39.13
N ILE A 125 -28.37 -8.76 38.40
CA ILE A 125 -29.71 -9.06 38.94
C ILE A 125 -29.63 -10.06 40.10
N GLY A 126 -28.80 -11.11 39.97
CA GLY A 126 -28.56 -12.07 41.04
C GLY A 126 -27.99 -11.41 42.30
N GLN A 127 -27.07 -10.46 42.15
CA GLN A 127 -26.55 -9.67 43.26
C GLN A 127 -27.64 -8.79 43.91
N ALA A 128 -28.44 -8.09 43.11
CA ALA A 128 -29.50 -7.22 43.61
C ALA A 128 -30.54 -8.00 44.43
N LEU A 129 -30.90 -9.21 44.01
CA LEU A 129 -31.82 -10.09 44.73
C LEU A 129 -31.28 -10.56 46.09
N LEU A 130 -29.96 -10.69 46.24
CA LEU A 130 -29.30 -11.18 47.45
C LEU A 130 -28.97 -10.07 48.45
N SER A 131 -28.73 -8.84 48.00
CA SER A 131 -28.28 -7.74 48.86
C SER A 131 -29.44 -6.99 49.52
N ASN A 132 -30.37 -6.44 48.74
CA ASN A 132 -31.58 -5.76 49.20
C ASN A 132 -32.57 -5.60 48.03
N ARG A 133 -33.84 -5.89 48.23
CA ARG A 133 -34.88 -5.82 47.17
C ARG A 133 -35.38 -4.38 46.97
N THR A 134 -34.48 -3.43 46.73
CA THR A 134 -34.89 -2.06 46.42
C THR A 134 -35.07 -1.88 44.91
N VAL A 135 -36.06 -1.08 44.51
CA VAL A 135 -36.29 -0.71 43.10
C VAL A 135 -35.05 0.00 42.52
N TYR A 136 -34.30 0.71 43.37
CA TYR A 136 -33.07 1.40 43.02
C TYR A 136 -31.97 0.44 42.54
N ASP A 137 -31.79 -0.71 43.19
CA ASP A 137 -30.75 -1.67 42.80
C ASP A 137 -31.03 -2.29 41.41
N PHE A 138 -32.29 -2.54 41.07
CA PHE A 138 -32.68 -2.99 39.73
C PHE A 138 -32.45 -1.91 38.66
N PHE A 139 -32.75 -0.65 38.98
CA PHE A 139 -32.44 0.47 38.09
C PHE A 139 -30.93 0.59 37.85
N MET A 140 -30.13 0.48 38.90
CA MET A 140 -28.66 0.50 38.81
C MET A 140 -28.09 -0.66 37.99
N CYS A 141 -28.71 -1.85 38.03
CA CYS A 141 -28.33 -2.97 37.15
C CYS A 141 -28.53 -2.63 35.66
N GLY A 142 -29.61 -1.90 35.32
CA GLY A 142 -29.86 -1.42 33.96
C GLY A 142 -28.81 -0.41 33.51
N VAL A 143 -28.48 0.55 34.37
CA VAL A 143 -27.41 1.54 34.13
C VAL A 143 -26.05 0.86 33.94
N GLU A 144 -25.70 -0.09 34.81
CA GLU A 144 -24.47 -0.88 34.70
C GLU A 144 -24.37 -1.61 33.35
N SER A 145 -25.46 -2.21 32.90
CA SER A 145 -25.53 -2.94 31.64
C SER A 145 -25.27 -2.04 30.42
N ILE A 146 -25.82 -0.82 30.45
CA ILE A 146 -25.59 0.21 29.41
C ILE A 146 -24.13 0.66 29.43
N ILE A 147 -23.56 0.92 30.61
CA ILE A 147 -22.16 1.34 30.74
C ILE A 147 -21.22 0.25 30.21
N VAL A 148 -21.45 -1.03 30.56
CA VAL A 148 -20.65 -2.15 30.05
C VAL A 148 -20.72 -2.21 28.52
N PHE A 149 -21.90 -2.06 27.93
CA PHE A 149 -22.08 -2.08 26.48
C PHE A 149 -21.25 -0.97 25.80
N VAL A 150 -21.42 0.27 26.27
CA VAL A 150 -20.74 1.45 25.70
C VAL A 150 -19.22 1.34 25.92
N ALA A 151 -18.78 0.88 27.09
CA ALA A 151 -17.37 0.70 27.40
C ALA A 151 -16.70 -0.36 26.50
N ILE A 152 -17.32 -1.53 26.31
CA ILE A 152 -16.78 -2.57 25.41
C ILE A 152 -16.69 -2.04 23.98
N TYR A 153 -17.76 -1.38 23.50
CA TYR A 153 -17.79 -0.84 22.14
C TYR A 153 -16.69 0.20 21.91
N THR A 154 -16.55 1.17 22.80
CA THR A 154 -15.55 2.25 22.68
C THR A 154 -14.14 1.74 22.92
N PHE A 155 -13.87 0.96 23.98
CA PHE A 155 -12.54 0.46 24.29
C PHE A 155 -11.99 -0.50 23.24
N SER A 156 -12.86 -1.22 22.51
CA SER A 156 -12.41 -2.10 21.43
C SER A 156 -11.64 -1.36 20.33
N PHE A 157 -11.97 -0.10 20.06
CA PHE A 157 -11.23 0.73 19.08
C PHE A 157 -9.84 1.10 19.62
N GLY A 158 -9.77 1.52 20.89
CA GLY A 158 -8.52 1.96 21.51
C GLY A 158 -7.52 0.82 21.71
N VAL A 159 -8.00 -0.36 22.15
CA VAL A 159 -7.15 -1.56 22.30
C VAL A 159 -6.59 -2.02 20.95
N ASN A 160 -7.41 -1.99 19.89
CA ASN A 160 -6.97 -2.35 18.54
C ASN A 160 -5.92 -1.38 18.00
N LEU A 161 -6.06 -0.09 18.29
CA LEU A 161 -5.06 0.92 17.90
C LEU A 161 -3.73 0.71 18.63
N ILE A 162 -3.73 0.46 19.94
CA ILE A 162 -2.49 0.23 20.70
C ILE A 162 -1.78 -1.03 20.18
N ASN A 163 -2.52 -2.11 19.88
CA ASN A 163 -1.95 -3.35 19.38
C ASN A 163 -1.39 -3.26 17.96
N ASN A 164 -2.05 -2.53 17.05
CA ASN A 164 -1.67 -2.44 15.63
C ASN A 164 -1.02 -1.09 15.27
N SER A 165 -0.48 -0.36 16.25
CA SER A 165 0.07 0.99 16.08
C SER A 165 1.19 1.08 15.03
N ASN A 166 2.00 0.03 14.89
CA ASN A 166 3.14 0.03 13.96
C ASN A 166 2.78 -0.27 12.49
N SER A 167 1.57 -0.72 12.17
CA SER A 167 1.22 -1.23 10.83
C SER A 167 0.14 -0.43 10.12
N ARG A 168 -0.23 0.75 10.63
CA ARG A 168 -1.36 1.53 10.10
C ARG A 168 -0.96 2.91 9.59
N ILE A 169 -1.52 3.24 8.44
CA ILE A 169 -1.25 4.46 7.65
C ILE A 169 -2.08 5.66 8.12
N SER A 170 -3.23 5.44 8.78
CA SER A 170 -4.09 6.52 9.26
C SER A 170 -4.91 6.08 10.47
N ILE A 171 -5.16 7.01 11.39
CA ILE A 171 -5.99 6.81 12.58
C ILE A 171 -7.33 7.50 12.39
N LYS A 172 -8.41 6.79 12.75
CA LYS A 172 -9.76 7.37 12.72
C LYS A 172 -10.00 8.23 13.97
N THR A 173 -10.82 9.26 13.84
CA THR A 173 -11.22 10.13 14.96
C THR A 173 -11.84 9.35 16.13
N GLU A 174 -12.63 8.31 15.83
CA GLU A 174 -13.19 7.37 16.81
C GLU A 174 -12.11 6.68 17.66
N GLU A 175 -10.99 6.29 17.04
CA GLU A 175 -9.90 5.60 17.73
C GLU A 175 -9.16 6.58 18.66
N THR A 176 -9.00 7.85 18.27
CA THR A 176 -8.40 8.86 19.15
C THR A 176 -9.29 9.16 20.36
N ILE A 177 -10.61 9.30 20.15
CA ILE A 177 -11.58 9.47 21.24
C ILE A 177 -11.50 8.26 22.19
N SER A 178 -11.44 7.04 21.65
CA SER A 178 -11.37 5.83 22.49
C SER A 178 -10.11 5.75 23.36
N ILE A 179 -8.96 6.22 22.87
CA ILE A 179 -7.71 6.25 23.64
C ILE A 179 -7.79 7.30 24.74
N SER A 180 -8.33 8.48 24.43
CA SER A 180 -8.54 9.53 25.44
C SER A 180 -9.46 9.01 26.57
N LEU A 181 -10.54 8.29 26.24
CA LEU A 181 -11.43 7.63 27.21
C LEU A 181 -10.68 6.61 28.07
N LEU A 182 -9.92 5.69 27.45
CA LEU A 182 -9.14 4.67 28.17
C LEU A 182 -8.17 5.30 29.18
N MET A 183 -7.46 6.35 28.76
CA MET A 183 -6.49 7.04 29.61
C MET A 183 -7.16 7.78 30.76
N VAL A 184 -8.26 8.51 30.51
CA VAL A 184 -8.97 9.23 31.57
C VAL A 184 -9.56 8.28 32.60
N PHE A 185 -10.24 7.21 32.17
CA PHE A 185 -10.78 6.22 33.10
C PHE A 185 -9.70 5.47 33.88
N SER A 186 -8.52 5.25 33.26
CA SER A 186 -7.36 4.71 33.98
C SER A 186 -6.87 5.69 35.07
N ILE A 187 -6.82 6.99 34.79
CA ILE A 187 -6.44 8.02 35.79
C ILE A 187 -7.44 8.06 36.95
N MET A 188 -8.75 7.89 36.68
CA MET A 188 -9.76 7.81 37.75
C MET A 188 -9.49 6.65 38.71
N GLY A 189 -9.03 5.51 38.19
CA GLY A 189 -8.68 4.31 38.92
C GLY A 189 -7.56 4.46 39.96
N ILE A 190 -6.78 5.55 39.91
CA ILE A 190 -5.76 5.86 40.92
C ILE A 190 -6.39 6.12 42.30
N GLY A 191 -7.65 6.59 42.33
CA GLY A 191 -8.32 7.00 43.56
C GLY A 191 -8.02 8.45 43.95
N ASN A 192 -8.46 8.85 45.15
CA ASN A 192 -8.26 10.19 45.68
C ASN A 192 -6.96 10.26 46.51
N ILE A 193 -5.82 10.06 45.85
CA ILE A 193 -4.51 10.16 46.50
C ILE A 193 -4.08 11.63 46.53
N ALA A 194 -4.00 12.20 47.73
CA ALA A 194 -3.47 13.55 47.94
C ALA A 194 -2.07 13.46 48.57
N LEU A 195 -1.05 13.95 47.87
CA LEU A 195 0.32 14.08 48.39
C LEU A 195 0.57 15.55 48.73
N PHE A 196 0.88 15.87 49.99
CA PHE A 196 1.07 17.26 50.45
C PHE A 196 -0.10 18.20 50.07
N GLY A 197 -1.32 17.67 50.05
CA GLY A 197 -2.54 18.38 49.68
C GLY A 197 -2.77 18.52 48.17
N ILE A 198 -1.85 18.07 47.30
CA ILE A 198 -1.96 18.08 45.82
C ILE A 198 -2.66 16.81 45.36
N SER A 199 -3.69 16.94 44.52
CA SER A 199 -4.40 15.80 43.95
C SER A 199 -3.64 15.24 42.75
N VAL A 200 -3.08 14.03 42.90
CA VAL A 200 -2.37 13.34 41.81
C VAL A 200 -3.30 13.11 40.61
N ARG A 201 -4.58 12.86 40.88
CA ARG A 201 -5.61 12.68 39.85
C ARG A 201 -5.79 13.95 39.03
N ALA A 202 -5.96 15.10 39.67
CA ALA A 202 -6.14 16.38 38.99
C ALA A 202 -4.92 16.72 38.12
N VAL A 203 -3.72 16.56 38.67
CA VAL A 203 -2.47 16.83 37.96
C VAL A 203 -2.33 15.96 36.70
N LEU A 204 -2.56 14.65 36.78
CA LEU A 204 -2.47 13.75 35.63
C LEU A 204 -3.56 14.01 34.58
N SER A 205 -4.78 14.34 35.02
CA SER A 205 -5.87 14.70 34.12
C SER A 205 -5.58 16.00 33.35
N THR A 206 -5.06 17.02 34.01
CA THR A 206 -4.65 18.27 33.35
C THR A 206 -3.48 18.05 32.38
N MET A 207 -2.49 17.22 32.74
CA MET A 207 -1.43 16.84 31.81
C MET A 207 -1.97 16.16 30.55
N LEU A 208 -2.93 15.24 30.69
CA LEU A 208 -3.55 14.57 29.57
C LEU A 208 -4.22 15.58 28.62
N ILE A 209 -4.99 16.52 29.16
CA ILE A 209 -5.65 17.56 28.35
C ILE A 209 -4.62 18.42 27.62
N LEU A 210 -3.57 18.87 28.31
CA LEU A 210 -2.51 19.69 27.71
C LEU A 210 -1.74 18.95 26.62
N VAL A 211 -1.36 17.68 26.85
CA VAL A 211 -0.68 16.87 25.84
C VAL A 211 -1.59 16.63 24.63
N ALA A 212 -2.88 16.34 24.86
CA ALA A 212 -3.86 16.17 23.80
C ALA A 212 -4.09 17.47 22.99
N ALA A 213 -4.11 18.62 23.66
CA ALA A 213 -4.25 19.93 23.04
C ALA A 213 -3.01 20.30 22.20
N ILE A 214 -1.79 20.05 22.71
CA ILE A 214 -0.53 20.35 22.01
C ILE A 214 -0.39 19.47 20.75
N VAL A 215 -0.63 18.16 20.86
CA VAL A 215 -0.43 17.23 19.74
C VAL A 215 -1.61 17.21 18.77
N GLY A 216 -2.83 17.14 19.32
CA GLY A 216 -4.07 16.91 18.57
C GLY A 216 -4.89 18.17 18.30
N GLY A 217 -4.48 19.33 18.82
CA GLY A 217 -5.16 20.61 18.58
C GLY A 217 -6.47 20.78 19.31
N GLU A 218 -7.27 21.72 18.81
CA GLU A 218 -8.54 22.17 19.42
C GLU A 218 -9.50 21.02 19.73
N THR A 219 -9.73 20.13 18.75
CA THR A 219 -10.72 19.04 18.88
C THR A 219 -10.30 17.99 19.91
N MET A 220 -9.01 17.62 19.95
CA MET A 220 -8.50 16.64 20.91
C MET A 220 -8.36 17.21 22.32
N GLY A 221 -7.98 18.50 22.43
CA GLY A 221 -7.97 19.21 23.71
C GLY A 221 -9.37 19.33 24.32
N ALA A 222 -10.35 19.78 23.53
CA ALA A 222 -11.73 19.93 23.98
C ALA A 222 -12.37 18.59 24.37
N THR A 223 -12.23 17.56 23.52
CA THR A 223 -12.78 16.22 23.81
C THR A 223 -12.17 15.60 25.06
N SER A 224 -10.84 15.69 25.22
CA SER A 224 -10.17 15.23 26.45
C SER A 224 -10.66 15.99 27.67
N GLY A 225 -10.88 17.30 27.55
CA GLY A 225 -11.44 18.15 28.61
C GLY A 225 -12.86 17.76 29.02
N VAL A 226 -13.74 17.46 28.06
CA VAL A 226 -15.10 16.95 28.32
C VAL A 226 -15.04 15.61 29.04
N ILE A 227 -14.20 14.68 28.57
CA ILE A 227 -14.09 13.33 29.14
C ILE A 227 -13.57 13.38 30.59
N VAL A 228 -12.53 14.18 30.84
CA VAL A 228 -12.04 14.46 32.21
C VAL A 228 -13.14 15.10 33.05
N GLY A 229 -13.84 16.09 32.51
CA GLY A 229 -14.95 16.75 33.18
C GLY A 229 -16.04 15.79 33.66
N ILE A 230 -16.51 14.92 32.76
CA ILE A 230 -17.52 13.90 33.07
C ILE A 230 -16.99 12.92 34.11
N ALA A 231 -15.72 12.50 34.00
CA ALA A 231 -15.07 11.63 34.96
C ALA A 231 -15.07 12.21 36.39
N PHE A 232 -14.81 13.50 36.54
CA PHE A 232 -14.87 14.19 37.85
C PHE A 232 -16.30 14.36 38.35
N LEU A 233 -17.26 14.69 37.46
CA LEU A 233 -18.68 14.81 37.80
C LEU A 233 -19.24 13.55 38.45
N ILE A 234 -18.89 12.37 37.92
CA ILE A 234 -19.38 11.08 38.44
C ILE A 234 -18.93 10.83 39.89
N ASN A 235 -17.76 11.34 40.29
CA ASN A 235 -17.20 11.13 41.63
C ASN A 235 -17.61 12.21 42.66
N ASN A 236 -18.02 13.40 42.22
CA ASN A 236 -18.35 14.49 43.13
C ASN A 236 -19.49 15.37 42.57
N VAL A 237 -20.66 15.35 43.22
CA VAL A 237 -21.91 15.94 42.71
C VAL A 237 -21.85 17.48 42.62
N ALA A 238 -20.94 18.13 43.36
CA ALA A 238 -20.78 19.60 43.36
C ALA A 238 -20.06 20.17 42.11
N SER A 239 -19.75 19.36 41.09
CA SER A 239 -18.69 19.65 40.11
C SER A 239 -19.11 19.79 38.63
N SER A 240 -20.39 19.94 38.31
CA SER A 240 -20.86 20.05 36.90
C SER A 240 -20.23 21.20 36.12
N ILE A 241 -19.83 22.27 36.81
CA ILE A 241 -19.14 23.43 36.25
C ILE A 241 -17.77 23.04 35.67
N TYR A 242 -17.05 22.11 36.29
CA TYR A 242 -15.69 21.73 35.89
C TYR A 242 -15.64 21.05 34.52
N MET A 243 -16.73 20.40 34.10
CA MET A 243 -16.83 19.88 32.73
C MET A 243 -16.73 20.99 31.69
N GLY A 244 -17.43 22.11 31.91
CA GLY A 244 -17.34 23.28 31.03
C GLY A 244 -15.96 23.93 31.06
N ILE A 245 -15.38 24.06 32.26
CA ILE A 245 -14.06 24.68 32.43
C ILE A 245 -12.97 23.88 31.71
N TYR A 246 -12.86 22.57 31.96
CA TYR A 246 -11.82 21.74 31.34
C TYR A 246 -11.99 21.60 29.83
N ALA A 247 -13.23 21.51 29.34
CA ALA A 247 -13.52 21.47 27.91
C ALA A 247 -13.07 22.76 27.20
N PHE A 248 -13.44 23.92 27.75
CA PHE A 248 -13.09 25.20 27.15
C PHE A 248 -11.60 25.53 27.28
N ALA A 249 -10.98 25.25 28.43
CA ALA A 249 -9.54 25.41 28.60
C ALA A 249 -8.77 24.53 27.61
N GLY A 250 -9.21 23.28 27.40
CA GLY A 250 -8.64 22.38 26.39
C GLY A 250 -8.81 22.89 24.96
N LEU A 251 -9.97 23.49 24.64
CA LEU A 251 -10.27 24.10 23.35
C LEU A 251 -9.31 25.26 23.05
N VAL A 252 -9.23 26.24 23.96
CA VAL A 252 -8.40 27.42 23.77
C VAL A 252 -6.91 27.07 23.79
N GLY A 253 -6.48 26.18 24.67
CA GLY A 253 -5.10 25.66 24.65
C GLY A 253 -4.76 24.94 23.33
N GLY A 254 -5.72 24.21 22.76
CA GLY A 254 -5.57 23.50 21.49
C GLY A 254 -5.61 24.40 20.25
N ALA A 255 -6.32 25.53 20.30
CA ALA A 255 -6.38 26.50 19.21
C ALA A 255 -4.99 27.08 18.86
N PHE A 256 -4.09 27.17 19.86
CA PHE A 256 -2.74 27.68 19.69
C PHE A 256 -1.68 26.60 19.38
N ASN A 257 -2.09 25.36 19.08
CA ASN A 257 -1.16 24.25 18.83
C ASN A 257 -0.15 24.49 17.70
N LYS A 258 -0.50 25.32 16.71
CA LYS A 258 0.36 25.65 15.56
C LYS A 258 1.48 26.66 15.87
N ILE A 259 1.39 27.39 16.98
CA ILE A 259 2.35 28.45 17.31
C ILE A 259 3.52 27.87 18.11
N ASN A 260 3.26 27.49 19.37
CA ASN A 260 4.27 26.91 20.26
C ASN A 260 3.58 26.28 21.48
N LYS A 261 4.18 25.22 22.05
CA LYS A 261 3.70 24.54 23.27
C LYS A 261 3.51 25.48 24.46
N TYR A 262 4.35 26.51 24.60
CA TYR A 262 4.25 27.48 25.70
C TYR A 262 2.99 28.35 25.59
N VAL A 263 2.61 28.74 24.36
CA VAL A 263 1.40 29.54 24.10
C VAL A 263 0.14 28.70 24.35
N CYS A 264 0.16 27.41 24.03
CA CYS A 264 -0.92 26.47 24.38
C CYS A 264 -1.16 26.41 25.88
N ILE A 265 -0.08 26.27 26.67
CA ILE A 265 -0.16 26.14 28.13
C ILE A 265 -0.66 27.44 28.75
N LEU A 266 -0.15 28.59 28.29
CA LEU A 266 -0.64 29.91 28.69
C LEU A 266 -2.13 30.08 28.37
N GLY A 267 -2.54 29.73 27.15
CA GLY A 267 -3.95 29.77 26.74
C GLY A 267 -4.83 28.90 27.64
N TYR A 268 -4.41 27.68 27.94
CA TYR A 268 -5.12 26.78 28.85
C TYR A 268 -5.30 27.39 30.25
N ILE A 269 -4.22 27.90 30.86
CA ILE A 269 -4.25 28.48 32.21
C ILE A 269 -5.17 29.70 32.24
N LEU A 270 -5.01 30.62 31.29
CA LEU A 270 -5.82 31.84 31.23
C LEU A 270 -7.31 31.52 31.05
N SER A 271 -7.65 30.61 30.14
CA SER A 271 -9.03 30.19 29.92
C SER A 271 -9.64 29.49 31.13
N TRP A 272 -8.87 28.66 31.83
CA TRP A 272 -9.31 28.04 33.07
C TRP A 272 -9.61 29.09 34.14
N VAL A 273 -8.69 30.04 34.36
CA VAL A 273 -8.86 31.12 35.36
C VAL A 273 -10.06 32.00 35.03
N ILE A 274 -10.25 32.38 33.76
CA ILE A 274 -11.36 33.24 33.34
C ILE A 274 -12.72 32.58 33.64
N ILE A 275 -12.92 31.32 33.22
CA ILE A 275 -14.20 30.66 33.45
C ILE A 275 -14.40 30.37 34.93
N TYR A 276 -13.36 29.87 35.60
CA TYR A 276 -13.45 29.55 37.02
C TYR A 276 -13.81 30.78 37.87
N ALA A 277 -13.17 31.93 37.60
CA ALA A 277 -13.47 33.19 38.28
C ALA A 277 -14.92 33.65 38.05
N TYR A 278 -15.46 33.43 36.84
CA TYR A 278 -16.84 33.79 36.50
C TYR A 278 -17.88 32.87 37.17
N THR A 279 -17.59 31.58 37.31
CA THR A 279 -18.58 30.60 37.79
C THR A 279 -18.57 30.38 39.29
N SER A 280 -17.41 30.42 39.93
CA SER A 280 -17.24 29.96 41.33
C SER A 280 -16.73 31.04 42.28
N GLY A 281 -16.39 32.24 41.76
CA GLY A 281 -15.80 33.33 42.53
C GLY A 281 -14.33 33.05 42.92
N ILE A 282 -13.53 34.11 43.06
CA ILE A 282 -12.07 34.03 43.22
C ILE A 282 -11.64 33.34 44.53
N ASP A 283 -12.49 33.35 45.57
CA ASP A 283 -12.13 32.92 46.92
C ASP A 283 -12.32 31.42 47.21
N SER A 284 -12.93 30.63 46.30
CA SER A 284 -13.50 29.33 46.69
C SER A 284 -12.58 28.10 46.59
N ASN A 285 -11.60 27.98 45.68
CA ASN A 285 -10.63 26.85 45.68
C ASN A 285 -9.23 27.17 45.12
N ILE A 286 -8.34 27.74 45.95
CA ILE A 286 -6.91 27.93 45.62
C ILE A 286 -6.18 26.60 45.34
N MET A 287 -6.69 25.48 45.88
CA MET A 287 -6.05 24.16 45.79
C MET A 287 -6.05 23.60 44.36
N GLU A 288 -7.10 23.85 43.56
CA GLU A 288 -7.20 23.31 42.20
C GLU A 288 -6.36 24.11 41.20
N LEU A 289 -6.28 25.43 41.39
CA LEU A 289 -5.38 26.29 40.63
C LEU A 289 -3.92 25.84 40.82
N ARG A 290 -3.53 25.51 42.05
CA ARG A 290 -2.19 24.98 42.36
C ARG A 290 -1.91 23.68 41.61
N ASP A 291 -2.88 22.77 41.55
CA ASP A 291 -2.72 21.47 40.87
C ASP A 291 -2.57 21.65 39.34
N ILE A 292 -3.26 22.62 38.74
CA ILE A 292 -3.14 22.97 37.32
C ILE A 292 -1.79 23.62 36.99
N LEU A 293 -1.32 24.53 37.85
CA LEU A 293 -0.01 25.16 37.68
C LEU A 293 1.11 24.11 37.77
N LEU A 294 1.00 23.16 38.69
CA LEU A 294 1.94 22.04 38.79
C LEU A 294 1.90 21.13 37.55
N ALA A 295 0.71 20.77 37.06
CA ALA A 295 0.58 20.00 35.83
C ALA A 295 1.21 20.72 34.64
N SER A 296 0.95 22.03 34.51
CA SER A 296 1.50 22.87 33.45
C SER A 296 3.03 22.94 33.50
N LEU A 297 3.61 23.09 34.71
CA LEU A 297 5.05 23.07 34.91
C LEU A 297 5.67 21.74 34.47
N ILE A 298 5.02 20.62 34.79
CA ILE A 298 5.51 19.29 34.40
C ILE A 298 5.45 19.11 32.87
N VAL A 299 4.40 19.59 32.21
CA VAL A 299 4.28 19.53 30.74
C VAL A 299 5.37 20.38 30.06
N ILE A 300 5.76 21.51 30.65
CA ILE A 300 6.88 22.34 30.15
C ILE A 300 8.21 21.57 30.22
N LEU A 301 8.44 20.84 31.31
CA LEU A 301 9.66 20.05 31.54
C LEU A 301 9.76 18.81 30.65
N LEU A 302 8.68 18.37 30.01
CA LEU A 302 8.71 17.23 29.09
C LEU A 302 9.52 17.57 27.83
N PRO A 303 10.45 16.67 27.41
CA PRO A 303 11.28 16.88 26.24
C PRO A 303 10.45 16.83 24.96
N ASN A 304 10.84 17.60 23.93
CA ASN A 304 10.13 17.64 22.64
C ASN A 304 10.02 16.25 21.98
N LYS A 305 11.02 15.37 22.20
CA LYS A 305 11.00 13.96 21.77
C LYS A 305 9.78 13.18 22.25
N PHE A 306 9.22 13.52 23.42
CA PHE A 306 7.99 12.89 23.93
C PHE A 306 6.79 13.27 23.07
N PHE A 307 6.65 14.57 22.76
CA PHE A 307 5.57 15.07 21.92
C PHE A 307 5.65 14.52 20.50
N GLU A 308 6.85 14.47 19.90
CA GLU A 308 7.07 13.85 18.59
C GLU A 308 6.69 12.37 18.56
N LYS A 309 6.99 11.62 19.63
CA LYS A 309 6.62 10.20 19.74
C LYS A 309 5.11 10.01 19.87
N VAL A 310 4.45 10.85 20.67
CA VAL A 310 2.97 10.84 20.80
C VAL A 310 2.31 11.29 19.50
N GLU A 311 2.88 12.28 18.83
CA GLU A 311 2.44 12.75 17.52
C GLU A 311 2.56 11.65 16.47
N LYS A 312 3.67 10.91 16.41
CA LYS A 312 3.82 9.76 15.51
C LYS A 312 2.77 8.67 15.77
N ILE A 313 2.34 8.49 17.02
CA ILE A 313 1.29 7.53 17.39
C ILE A 313 -0.10 8.03 17.01
N ILE A 314 -0.38 9.34 17.02
CA ILE A 314 -1.72 9.91 16.77
C ILE A 314 -1.88 10.34 15.30
N LYS A 315 -0.88 11.01 14.76
CA LYS A 315 -0.69 11.34 13.36
C LYS A 315 0.26 10.29 12.78
N SER A 316 -0.29 9.12 12.46
CA SER A 316 0.35 8.30 11.43
C SER A 316 0.33 9.15 10.16
N ASN A 317 1.47 9.75 9.89
CA ASN A 317 1.61 10.79 8.90
C ASN A 317 1.32 10.19 7.52
N VAL A 318 0.21 10.62 6.92
CA VAL A 318 0.06 10.77 5.46
C VAL A 318 1.23 11.60 4.88
N ALA A 319 2.00 12.29 5.73
CA ALA A 319 3.19 13.08 5.43
C ALA A 319 4.55 12.36 5.68
N SER A 320 4.61 11.06 5.97
CA SER A 320 5.91 10.37 5.94
C SER A 320 6.20 10.02 4.48
N ASN A 321 7.08 10.81 3.86
CA ASN A 321 7.62 10.59 2.51
C ASN A 321 7.86 9.10 2.23
N GLU A 322 8.32 8.32 3.23
CA GLU A 322 8.59 6.88 3.13
C GLU A 322 7.42 6.01 2.59
N VAL A 323 6.17 6.25 3.01
CA VAL A 323 5.03 5.43 2.55
C VAL A 323 4.64 5.77 1.11
N VAL A 324 4.70 7.05 0.77
CA VAL A 324 4.49 7.53 -0.60
C VAL A 324 5.61 7.01 -1.51
N TYR A 325 6.85 7.04 -1.03
CA TYR A 325 8.00 6.43 -1.69
C TYR A 325 7.85 4.94 -1.93
N ASP A 326 7.43 4.18 -0.92
CA ASP A 326 7.20 2.73 -1.05
C ASP A 326 6.07 2.44 -2.05
N TYR A 327 4.99 3.22 -2.04
CA TYR A 327 3.92 3.10 -3.03
C TYR A 327 4.38 3.42 -4.46
N ILE A 328 5.11 4.52 -4.65
CA ILE A 328 5.67 4.92 -5.95
C ILE A 328 6.66 3.86 -6.44
N THR A 329 7.55 3.38 -5.58
CA THR A 329 8.56 2.36 -5.90
C THR A 329 7.88 1.03 -6.29
N ARG A 330 6.85 0.61 -5.57
CA ARG A 330 6.06 -0.58 -5.92
C ARG A 330 5.38 -0.41 -7.27
N THR A 331 4.78 0.75 -7.53
CA THR A 331 4.11 1.03 -8.80
C THR A 331 5.12 1.04 -9.95
N LYS A 332 6.29 1.66 -9.76
CA LYS A 332 7.42 1.63 -10.70
C LYS A 332 7.84 0.19 -11.00
N ASN A 333 8.09 -0.62 -9.97
CA ASN A 333 8.51 -2.01 -10.12
C ASN A 333 7.45 -2.87 -10.84
N VAL A 334 6.16 -2.69 -10.53
CA VAL A 334 5.08 -3.41 -11.21
C VAL A 334 5.01 -3.03 -12.69
N THR A 335 5.12 -1.74 -13.01
CA THR A 335 5.12 -1.26 -14.40
C THR A 335 6.35 -1.75 -15.16
N ASN A 336 7.55 -1.68 -14.57
CA ASN A 336 8.77 -2.19 -15.19
C ASN A 336 8.67 -3.69 -15.45
N ASN A 337 8.24 -4.49 -14.46
CA ASN A 337 8.06 -5.94 -14.63
C ASN A 337 7.05 -6.29 -15.73
N ARG A 338 6.01 -5.46 -15.94
CA ARG A 338 5.08 -5.63 -17.06
C ARG A 338 5.77 -5.36 -18.40
N LEU A 339 6.54 -4.28 -18.53
CA LEU A 339 7.35 -4.02 -19.73
C LEU A 339 8.31 -5.18 -20.01
N VAL A 340 8.95 -5.70 -18.95
CA VAL A 340 9.85 -6.85 -19.04
C VAL A 340 9.14 -8.09 -19.59
N SER A 341 7.93 -8.38 -19.07
CA SER A 341 7.15 -9.51 -19.56
C SER A 341 6.76 -9.35 -21.02
N ILE A 342 6.39 -8.13 -21.44
CA ILE A 342 5.97 -7.85 -22.81
C ILE A 342 7.13 -8.07 -23.78
N TYR A 343 8.30 -7.46 -23.57
CA TYR A 343 9.39 -7.62 -24.53
C TYR A 343 9.84 -9.09 -24.65
N LYS A 344 9.86 -9.85 -23.54
CA LYS A 344 10.18 -11.29 -23.56
C LYS A 344 9.18 -12.08 -24.39
N THR A 345 7.87 -11.83 -24.23
CA THR A 345 6.85 -12.50 -25.04
C THR A 345 6.98 -12.16 -26.53
N TYR A 346 7.30 -10.89 -26.87
CA TYR A 346 7.56 -10.50 -28.26
C TYR A 346 8.82 -11.15 -28.83
N ASP A 347 9.89 -11.28 -28.04
CA ASP A 347 11.11 -11.97 -28.47
C ASP A 347 10.86 -13.47 -28.70
N GLU A 348 10.13 -14.12 -27.80
CA GLU A 348 9.71 -15.52 -27.97
C GLU A 348 8.83 -15.71 -29.22
N LEU A 349 7.93 -14.76 -29.49
CA LEU A 349 7.13 -14.76 -30.70
C LEU A 349 8.01 -14.66 -31.95
N ALA A 350 8.96 -13.71 -31.98
CA ALA A 350 9.92 -13.58 -33.07
C ALA A 350 10.68 -14.89 -33.31
N ASN A 351 11.18 -15.51 -32.24
CA ASN A 351 11.90 -16.79 -32.30
C ASN A 351 11.01 -17.94 -32.80
N THR A 352 9.70 -17.89 -32.57
CA THR A 352 8.75 -18.89 -33.09
C THR A 352 8.56 -18.74 -34.60
N PHE A 353 8.50 -17.51 -35.12
CA PHE A 353 8.43 -17.25 -36.55
C PHE A 353 9.72 -17.64 -37.29
N ASP A 354 10.86 -17.55 -36.61
CA ASP A 354 12.19 -17.85 -37.15
C ASP A 354 12.52 -19.37 -37.23
N ARG A 355 11.82 -20.21 -36.44
CA ARG A 355 12.14 -21.64 -36.25
C ARG A 355 11.73 -22.58 -37.39
N ILE A 356 11.23 -22.07 -38.51
CA ILE A 356 10.68 -22.90 -39.58
C ILE A 356 11.77 -23.16 -40.62
N ARG A 357 12.03 -24.44 -40.87
CA ARG A 357 13.11 -24.91 -41.75
C ARG A 357 12.79 -24.58 -43.21
N GLU A 358 13.70 -23.88 -43.87
CA GLU A 358 13.68 -23.68 -45.32
C GLU A 358 13.86 -25.03 -46.05
N LYS A 359 13.19 -25.22 -47.20
CA LYS A 359 13.44 -26.39 -48.07
C LYS A 359 14.77 -26.17 -48.81
N ASP A 360 15.73 -27.05 -48.58
CA ASP A 360 17.07 -26.99 -49.20
C ASP A 360 17.07 -27.32 -50.72
N LYS A 361 16.02 -27.98 -51.24
CA LYS A 361 15.88 -28.38 -52.65
C LYS A 361 14.44 -28.24 -53.17
N ILE A 362 14.30 -28.09 -54.49
CA ILE A 362 13.01 -28.01 -55.20
C ILE A 362 12.23 -29.32 -55.08
N LEU A 363 12.93 -30.46 -55.27
CA LEU A 363 12.39 -31.80 -55.09
C LEU A 363 13.21 -32.53 -54.02
N ASP A 364 12.60 -32.84 -52.88
CA ASP A 364 13.18 -33.81 -51.93
C ASP A 364 12.84 -35.24 -52.38
N GLN A 365 13.51 -36.27 -51.83
CA GLN A 365 13.26 -37.68 -52.19
C GLN A 365 11.78 -38.08 -52.08
N ARG A 366 11.05 -37.49 -51.13
CA ARG A 366 9.60 -37.69 -50.97
C ARG A 366 8.80 -37.02 -52.10
N ASP A 367 9.21 -35.83 -52.51
CA ASP A 367 8.58 -35.09 -53.60
C ASP A 367 8.80 -35.84 -54.93
N ILE A 368 10.00 -36.36 -55.17
CA ILE A 368 10.34 -37.19 -56.34
C ILE A 368 9.43 -38.42 -56.41
N ALA A 369 9.29 -39.18 -55.31
CA ALA A 369 8.39 -40.33 -55.27
C ALA A 369 6.94 -39.94 -55.59
N SER A 370 6.47 -38.80 -55.06
CA SER A 370 5.12 -38.31 -55.33
C SER A 370 4.89 -37.94 -56.80
N VAL A 371 5.89 -37.34 -57.47
CA VAL A 371 5.82 -37.00 -58.90
C VAL A 371 5.75 -38.27 -59.73
N ILE A 372 6.56 -39.29 -59.40
CA ILE A 372 6.56 -40.57 -60.09
C ILE A 372 5.19 -41.26 -59.94
N ASP A 373 4.58 -41.23 -58.75
CA ASP A 373 3.24 -41.78 -58.51
C ASP A 373 2.15 -41.02 -59.28
N MET A 374 2.26 -39.69 -59.39
CA MET A 374 1.35 -38.87 -60.19
C MET A 374 1.45 -39.21 -61.69
N ILE A 375 2.67 -39.33 -62.22
CA ILE A 375 2.93 -39.76 -63.61
C ILE A 375 2.35 -41.17 -63.85
N HIS A 376 2.52 -42.09 -62.88
CA HIS A 376 1.95 -43.44 -62.98
C HIS A 376 0.42 -43.40 -63.10
N ASN A 377 -0.24 -42.62 -62.23
CA ASN A 377 -1.69 -42.58 -62.15
C ASN A 377 -2.35 -42.00 -63.39
N ASP A 378 -1.74 -40.99 -64.02
CA ASP A 378 -2.32 -40.32 -65.18
C ASP A 378 -2.03 -41.06 -66.49
N GLU A 379 -0.77 -41.44 -66.72
CA GLU A 379 -0.34 -41.93 -68.03
C GLU A 379 -0.12 -43.45 -68.09
N CYS A 380 0.39 -44.06 -67.00
CA CYS A 380 0.73 -45.48 -66.98
C CYS A 380 -0.42 -46.40 -66.54
N LYS A 381 -1.34 -45.94 -65.69
CA LYS A 381 -2.44 -46.75 -65.12
C LYS A 381 -3.39 -47.30 -66.19
N GLY A 382 -3.64 -46.50 -67.24
CA GLY A 382 -4.45 -46.89 -68.40
C GLY A 382 -3.65 -47.48 -69.58
N CYS A 383 -2.34 -47.70 -69.44
CA CYS A 383 -1.49 -48.18 -70.52
C CYS A 383 -1.55 -49.71 -70.67
N GLY A 384 -1.59 -50.22 -71.91
CA GLY A 384 -1.59 -51.66 -72.20
C GLY A 384 -0.34 -52.41 -71.69
N MET A 385 0.79 -51.71 -71.49
CA MET A 385 2.05 -52.30 -71.00
C MET A 385 2.26 -52.16 -69.48
N LYS A 386 1.24 -51.71 -68.73
CA LYS A 386 1.34 -51.46 -67.28
C LYS A 386 1.92 -52.64 -66.50
N ARG A 387 1.42 -53.87 -66.73
CA ARG A 387 1.89 -55.07 -66.01
C ARG A 387 3.39 -55.30 -66.22
N MET A 388 3.89 -55.05 -67.42
CA MET A 388 5.29 -55.27 -67.76
C MET A 388 6.19 -54.20 -67.10
N CYS A 389 5.80 -52.93 -67.19
CA CYS A 389 6.58 -51.81 -66.64
C CYS A 389 6.52 -51.74 -65.10
N TRP A 390 5.34 -51.89 -64.49
CA TRP A 390 5.13 -51.59 -63.06
C TRP A 390 4.95 -52.83 -62.16
N GLU A 391 4.66 -54.02 -62.69
CA GLU A 391 4.59 -55.26 -61.89
C GLU A 391 5.84 -56.13 -62.09
N SER A 392 6.28 -56.32 -63.35
CA SER A 392 7.45 -57.17 -63.66
C SER A 392 8.78 -56.43 -63.61
N ARG A 393 8.84 -55.17 -64.07
CA ARG A 393 10.08 -54.37 -64.18
C ARG A 393 10.03 -53.05 -63.41
N PHE A 394 9.44 -53.07 -62.22
CA PHE A 394 9.21 -51.88 -61.40
C PHE A 394 10.48 -51.03 -61.22
N GLN A 395 11.58 -51.64 -60.75
CA GLN A 395 12.83 -50.92 -60.44
C GLN A 395 13.42 -50.22 -61.67
N HIS A 396 13.37 -50.87 -62.83
CA HIS A 396 13.88 -50.32 -64.08
C HIS A 396 13.04 -49.14 -64.56
N THR A 397 11.71 -49.29 -64.54
CA THR A 397 10.80 -48.21 -64.92
C THR A 397 10.93 -47.02 -63.97
N TYR A 398 11.08 -47.28 -62.66
CA TYR A 398 11.26 -46.25 -61.65
C TYR A 398 12.56 -45.45 -61.89
N SER A 399 13.69 -46.13 -62.14
CA SER A 399 14.96 -45.46 -62.43
C SER A 399 14.91 -44.66 -63.74
N MET A 400 14.20 -45.16 -64.76
CA MET A 400 14.03 -44.42 -66.01
C MET A 400 13.25 -43.12 -65.81
N ILE A 401 12.15 -43.14 -65.07
CA ILE A 401 11.36 -41.92 -64.78
C ILE A 401 12.14 -40.99 -63.86
N TYR A 402 12.89 -41.53 -62.90
CA TYR A 402 13.79 -40.76 -62.04
C TYR A 402 14.84 -39.99 -62.86
N ASN A 403 15.47 -40.63 -63.85
CA ASN A 403 16.42 -39.95 -64.75
C ASN A 403 15.75 -38.81 -65.54
N ILE A 404 14.47 -38.95 -65.91
CA ILE A 404 13.72 -37.86 -66.56
C ILE A 404 13.56 -36.67 -65.61
N LEU A 405 13.31 -36.93 -64.32
CA LEU A 405 13.21 -35.89 -63.29
C LEU A 405 14.56 -35.22 -63.01
N GLU A 406 15.68 -35.95 -63.05
CA GLU A 406 17.02 -35.34 -62.95
C GLU A 406 17.30 -34.39 -64.13
N ILE A 407 16.97 -34.79 -65.36
CA ILE A 407 17.12 -33.91 -66.53
C ILE A 407 16.20 -32.68 -66.39
N LEU A 408 15.00 -32.84 -65.82
CA LEU A 408 14.10 -31.72 -65.51
C LEU A 408 14.69 -30.78 -64.46
N GLU A 409 15.36 -31.30 -63.42
CA GLU A 409 16.02 -30.50 -62.40
C GLU A 409 17.19 -29.68 -62.96
N GLU A 410 17.97 -30.25 -63.90
CA GLU A 410 19.10 -29.56 -64.53
C GLU A 410 18.68 -28.53 -65.61
N LYS A 411 17.74 -28.90 -66.50
CA LYS A 411 17.38 -28.09 -67.68
C LYS A 411 16.10 -27.27 -67.50
N GLY A 412 15.28 -27.56 -66.49
CA GLY A 412 13.97 -26.93 -66.26
C GLY A 412 12.85 -27.37 -67.20
N GLN A 413 13.16 -28.08 -68.29
CA GLN A 413 12.22 -28.74 -69.18
C GLN A 413 12.88 -29.95 -69.85
N VAL A 414 12.06 -30.95 -70.19
CA VAL A 414 12.50 -32.11 -70.98
C VAL A 414 11.75 -32.14 -72.30
N THR A 415 12.47 -32.35 -73.40
CA THR A 415 11.87 -32.66 -74.70
C THR A 415 12.08 -34.13 -75.04
N ILE A 416 11.37 -34.64 -76.05
CA ILE A 416 11.52 -36.04 -76.49
C ILE A 416 12.98 -36.34 -76.85
N ASN A 417 13.71 -35.37 -77.43
CA ASN A 417 15.09 -35.55 -77.84
C ASN A 417 16.06 -35.73 -76.67
N ASP A 418 15.73 -35.20 -75.50
CA ASP A 418 16.55 -35.30 -74.28
C ASP A 418 16.39 -36.66 -73.57
N LEU A 419 15.42 -37.49 -73.98
CA LEU A 419 15.19 -38.80 -73.38
C LEU A 419 16.26 -39.82 -73.81
N PRO A 420 16.67 -40.74 -72.91
CA PRO A 420 17.47 -41.89 -73.29
C PRO A 420 16.81 -42.71 -74.41
N GLU A 421 17.61 -43.20 -75.36
CA GLU A 421 17.14 -44.01 -76.49
C GLU A 421 16.39 -45.28 -76.04
N ASP A 422 16.78 -45.84 -74.89
CA ASP A 422 16.11 -46.99 -74.29
C ASP A 422 14.67 -46.66 -73.87
N PHE A 423 14.43 -45.47 -73.32
CA PHE A 423 13.09 -45.03 -72.91
C PHE A 423 12.17 -44.81 -74.11
N LYS A 424 12.71 -44.26 -75.21
CA LYS A 424 11.96 -44.03 -76.46
C LYS A 424 11.51 -45.35 -77.11
N LYS A 425 12.33 -46.40 -77.01
CA LYS A 425 12.04 -47.71 -77.59
C LYS A 425 11.12 -48.55 -76.72
N GLU A 426 11.22 -48.43 -75.39
CA GLU A 426 10.46 -49.25 -74.45
C GLU A 426 9.08 -48.66 -74.11
N CYS A 427 8.90 -47.34 -74.15
CA CYS A 427 7.65 -46.69 -73.75
C CYS A 427 6.73 -46.38 -74.94
N LEU A 428 5.54 -47.00 -74.96
CA LEU A 428 4.49 -46.72 -75.95
C LEU A 428 3.88 -45.30 -75.82
N ARG A 429 4.05 -44.65 -74.67
CA ARG A 429 3.50 -43.31 -74.36
C ARG A 429 4.59 -42.32 -73.96
N ALA A 430 5.72 -42.34 -74.67
CA ALA A 430 6.86 -41.46 -74.36
C ALA A 430 6.50 -39.96 -74.43
N GLU A 431 5.82 -39.49 -75.49
CA GLU A 431 5.47 -38.05 -75.59
C GLU A 431 4.48 -37.57 -74.52
N PRO A 432 3.39 -38.31 -74.21
CA PRO A 432 2.52 -37.97 -73.09
C PRO A 432 3.24 -37.94 -71.74
N ILE A 433 4.15 -38.89 -71.47
CA ILE A 433 4.95 -38.90 -70.23
C ILE A 433 5.83 -37.65 -70.13
N VAL A 434 6.46 -37.23 -71.22
CA VAL A 434 7.26 -35.99 -71.24
C VAL A 434 6.39 -34.77 -70.93
N LYS A 435 5.20 -34.67 -71.55
CA LYS A 435 4.28 -33.56 -71.30
C LYS A 435 3.81 -33.49 -69.85
N ILE A 436 3.39 -34.62 -69.28
CA ILE A 436 2.90 -34.66 -67.91
C ILE A 436 4.03 -34.45 -66.89
N SER A 437 5.25 -34.95 -67.17
CA SER A 437 6.42 -34.73 -66.31
C SER A 437 6.81 -33.25 -66.26
N ASN A 438 6.80 -32.56 -67.41
CA ASN A 438 6.99 -31.11 -67.47
C ASN A 438 5.90 -30.35 -66.70
N TYR A 439 4.64 -30.79 -66.81
CA TYR A 439 3.51 -30.16 -66.10
C TYR A 439 3.68 -30.28 -64.58
N TYR A 440 3.91 -31.48 -64.07
CA TYR A 440 4.10 -31.72 -62.64
C TYR A 440 5.34 -31.02 -62.11
N TYR A 441 6.47 -31.10 -62.82
CA TYR A 441 7.68 -30.38 -62.44
C TYR A 441 7.45 -28.87 -62.30
N LYS A 442 6.79 -28.23 -63.28
CA LYS A 442 6.44 -26.80 -63.20
C LYS A 442 5.54 -26.49 -61.99
N MET A 443 4.59 -27.37 -61.67
CA MET A 443 3.71 -27.18 -60.52
C MET A 443 4.50 -27.27 -59.19
N PHE A 444 5.46 -28.19 -59.07
CA PHE A 444 6.37 -28.27 -57.93
C PHE A 444 7.30 -27.07 -57.82
N VAL A 445 7.82 -26.55 -58.94
CA VAL A 445 8.64 -25.32 -58.94
C VAL A 445 7.82 -24.13 -58.44
N LEU A 446 6.56 -24.01 -58.84
CA LEU A 446 5.67 -22.95 -58.35
C LEU A 446 5.43 -23.09 -56.85
N ASP A 447 5.12 -24.29 -56.35
CA ASP A 447 4.94 -24.55 -54.92
C ASP A 447 6.21 -24.25 -54.11
N TYR A 448 7.38 -24.70 -54.61
CA TYR A 448 8.67 -24.38 -54.01
C TYR A 448 8.91 -22.88 -53.93
N ASN A 449 8.71 -22.14 -55.02
CA ASN A 449 8.88 -20.69 -55.05
C ASN A 449 7.94 -19.98 -54.06
N TRP A 450 6.70 -20.44 -53.92
CA TRP A 450 5.77 -19.91 -52.92
C TRP A 450 6.23 -20.22 -51.49
N ASN A 451 6.71 -21.43 -51.22
CA ASN A 451 7.28 -21.80 -49.93
C ASN A 451 8.50 -20.94 -49.57
N VAL A 452 9.40 -20.68 -50.53
CA VAL A 452 10.56 -19.79 -50.34
C VAL A 452 10.09 -18.37 -50.00
N LYS A 453 9.21 -17.77 -50.82
CA LYS A 453 8.67 -16.42 -50.56
C LYS A 453 7.97 -16.31 -49.21
N PHE A 454 7.25 -17.35 -48.80
CA PHE A 454 6.57 -17.38 -47.51
C PHE A 454 7.56 -17.47 -46.34
N SER A 455 8.65 -18.23 -46.50
CA SER A 455 9.75 -18.31 -45.54
C SER A 455 10.47 -16.96 -45.39
N GLU A 456 10.80 -16.31 -46.51
CA GLU A 456 11.40 -14.97 -46.53
C GLU A 456 10.50 -13.93 -45.85
N SER A 457 9.21 -13.93 -46.17
CA SER A 457 8.22 -13.02 -45.56
C SER A 457 8.11 -13.23 -44.04
N ARG A 458 8.12 -14.49 -43.59
CA ARG A 458 8.11 -14.80 -42.15
C ARG A 458 9.36 -14.33 -41.44
N LYS A 459 10.53 -14.49 -42.05
CA LYS A 459 11.80 -13.99 -41.50
C LYS A 459 11.78 -12.48 -41.34
N LEU A 460 11.28 -11.76 -42.35
CA LEU A 460 11.09 -10.31 -42.27
C LEU A 460 10.15 -9.92 -41.11
N ILE A 461 9.03 -10.62 -40.97
CA ILE A 461 8.09 -10.40 -39.85
C ILE A 461 8.77 -10.67 -38.50
N ALA A 462 9.55 -11.74 -38.39
CA ALA A 462 10.29 -12.06 -37.17
C ALA A 462 11.25 -10.94 -36.78
N ASP A 463 11.99 -10.38 -37.75
CA ASP A 463 12.91 -9.26 -37.51
C ASP A 463 12.19 -7.96 -37.12
N GLN A 464 11.01 -7.70 -37.69
CA GLN A 464 10.17 -6.57 -37.27
C GLN A 464 9.68 -6.73 -35.83
N ILE A 465 9.17 -7.92 -35.47
CA ILE A 465 8.74 -8.22 -34.10
C ILE A 465 9.91 -8.10 -33.12
N ARG A 466 11.09 -8.59 -33.50
CA ARG A 466 12.32 -8.51 -32.71
C ARG A 466 12.77 -7.05 -32.51
N SER A 467 12.61 -6.20 -33.52
CA SER A 467 12.90 -4.77 -33.42
C SER A 467 11.95 -4.07 -32.44
N ILE A 468 10.65 -4.41 -32.47
CA ILE A 468 9.66 -3.92 -31.49
C ILE A 468 10.04 -4.37 -30.08
N SER A 469 10.41 -5.64 -29.90
CA SER A 469 10.86 -6.17 -28.61
C SER A 469 12.03 -5.36 -28.05
N LYS A 470 13.07 -5.09 -28.87
CA LYS A 470 14.23 -4.27 -28.46
C LYS A 470 13.84 -2.84 -28.08
N SER A 471 12.89 -2.22 -28.78
CA SER A 471 12.39 -0.88 -28.39
C SER A 471 11.70 -0.89 -27.03
N ILE A 472 10.91 -1.93 -26.73
CA ILE A 472 10.25 -2.09 -25.42
C ILE A 472 11.27 -2.40 -24.33
N GLU A 473 12.31 -3.19 -24.64
CA GLU A 473 13.45 -3.42 -23.74
C GLU A 473 14.16 -2.11 -23.40
N GLY A 474 14.40 -1.25 -24.39
CA GLY A 474 14.95 0.09 -24.20
C GLY A 474 14.09 0.93 -23.26
N MET A 475 12.78 1.02 -23.51
CA MET A 475 11.85 1.73 -22.63
C MET A 475 11.85 1.19 -21.19
N SER A 476 11.96 -0.12 -21.01
CA SER A 476 12.04 -0.75 -19.69
C SER A 476 13.31 -0.33 -18.94
N LYS A 477 14.46 -0.36 -19.62
CA LYS A 477 15.76 0.08 -19.07
C LYS A 477 15.75 1.56 -18.73
N ASP A 478 15.19 2.39 -19.62
CA ASP A 478 15.05 3.82 -19.38
C ASP A 478 14.14 4.06 -18.17
N PHE A 479 13.01 3.38 -18.06
CA PHE A 479 12.09 3.52 -16.93
C PHE A 479 12.73 3.09 -15.59
N GLU A 480 13.61 2.08 -15.61
CA GLU A 480 14.38 1.66 -14.44
C GLU A 480 15.36 2.75 -13.99
N ASN A 481 16.09 3.35 -14.93
CA ASN A 481 17.19 4.30 -14.67
C ASN A 481 16.78 5.77 -14.54
N SER A 482 15.71 6.22 -15.20
CA SER A 482 15.45 7.66 -15.46
C SER A 482 14.58 8.38 -14.43
N VAL A 483 13.89 7.67 -13.52
CA VAL A 483 12.96 8.32 -12.59
C VAL A 483 13.32 7.98 -11.16
N ILE A 484 14.08 8.88 -10.55
CA ILE A 484 14.21 8.99 -9.09
C ILE A 484 13.51 10.30 -8.70
N LEU A 485 12.37 10.17 -8.03
CA LEU A 485 11.69 11.31 -7.41
C LEU A 485 12.41 11.62 -6.11
N ASP A 486 12.81 12.87 -5.91
CA ASP A 486 13.45 13.31 -4.68
C ASP A 486 12.49 14.22 -3.91
N LEU A 487 11.60 13.61 -3.11
CA LEU A 487 10.62 14.27 -2.27
C LEU A 487 11.26 15.16 -1.19
N GLU A 488 12.51 14.90 -0.78
CA GLU A 488 13.23 15.80 0.14
C GLU A 488 13.57 17.11 -0.57
N LYS A 489 14.10 17.05 -1.80
CA LYS A 489 14.33 18.23 -2.61
C LYS A 489 13.04 18.94 -3.00
N GLU A 490 11.98 18.22 -3.36
CA GLU A 490 10.66 18.82 -3.63
C GLU A 490 10.14 19.63 -2.44
N LYS A 491 10.23 19.05 -1.23
CA LYS A 491 9.81 19.73 -0.01
C LYS A 491 10.67 20.95 0.30
N ASN A 492 11.99 20.83 0.15
CA ASN A 492 12.89 21.96 0.39
C ASN A 492 12.62 23.12 -0.58
N ILE A 493 12.40 22.83 -1.87
CA ILE A 493 12.02 23.83 -2.88
C ILE A 493 10.67 24.46 -2.50
N TYR A 494 9.70 23.65 -2.09
CA TYR A 494 8.40 24.14 -1.65
C TYR A 494 8.51 25.08 -0.43
N ASP A 495 9.30 24.70 0.57
CA ASP A 495 9.52 25.50 1.78
C ASP A 495 10.23 26.83 1.46
N GLU A 496 11.22 26.83 0.55
CA GLU A 496 11.88 28.06 0.08
C GLU A 496 10.93 28.96 -0.70
N LEU A 497 10.08 28.41 -1.56
CA LEU A 497 9.05 29.19 -2.27
C LEU A 497 8.08 29.86 -1.29
N GLN A 498 7.66 29.16 -0.24
CA GLN A 498 6.80 29.73 0.80
C GLN A 498 7.47 30.86 1.59
N ARG A 499 8.78 30.76 1.89
CA ARG A 499 9.53 31.85 2.56
C ARG A 499 9.55 33.14 1.75
N HIS A 500 9.50 33.03 0.43
CA HIS A 500 9.40 34.16 -0.50
C HIS A 500 7.96 34.56 -0.83
N ASN A 501 6.96 34.08 -0.07
CA ASN A 501 5.52 34.34 -0.27
C ASN A 501 4.98 33.85 -1.64
N ILE A 502 5.57 32.78 -2.19
CA ILE A 502 5.11 32.13 -3.42
C ILE A 502 4.35 30.86 -3.04
N ASP A 503 3.03 30.89 -3.17
CA ASP A 503 2.19 29.72 -2.90
C ASP A 503 2.12 28.80 -4.13
N ALA A 504 3.01 27.81 -4.18
CA ALA A 504 2.96 26.79 -5.24
C ALA A 504 1.86 25.76 -4.94
N ASN A 505 1.11 25.33 -5.96
CA ASN A 505 0.15 24.25 -5.80
C ASN A 505 0.85 22.89 -5.76
N LYS A 506 1.91 22.73 -6.56
CA LYS A 506 2.66 21.48 -6.69
C LYS A 506 4.08 21.75 -7.15
N VAL A 507 5.04 21.03 -6.59
CA VAL A 507 6.45 21.01 -7.01
C VAL A 507 6.83 19.56 -7.27
N ASN A 508 7.43 19.28 -8.42
CA ASN A 508 8.04 17.99 -8.72
C ASN A 508 9.53 18.18 -9.03
N TYR A 509 10.37 17.31 -8.49
CA TYR A 509 11.80 17.26 -8.75
C TYR A 509 12.14 15.87 -9.25
N MET A 510 12.54 15.79 -10.51
CA MET A 510 12.93 14.54 -11.17
C MET A 510 14.42 14.58 -11.48
N THR A 511 15.15 13.53 -11.10
CA THR A 511 16.55 13.34 -11.54
C THR A 511 16.58 12.28 -12.63
N SER A 512 17.21 12.60 -13.76
CA SER A 512 17.46 11.69 -14.87
C SER A 512 18.97 11.46 -14.98
N GLY A 513 19.44 10.26 -14.62
CA GLY A 513 20.88 9.95 -14.59
C GLY A 513 21.64 10.57 -13.41
N GLU A 514 22.97 10.70 -13.54
CA GLU A 514 23.84 11.16 -12.42
C GLU A 514 23.84 12.68 -12.22
N ASP A 515 23.60 13.49 -13.26
CA ASP A 515 23.75 14.95 -13.19
C ASP A 515 22.59 15.78 -13.77
N ASP A 516 21.67 15.20 -14.54
CA ASP A 516 20.56 15.96 -15.15
C ASP A 516 19.31 15.92 -14.24
N PHE A 517 18.64 17.06 -14.13
CA PHE A 517 17.41 17.18 -13.35
C PHE A 517 16.40 18.10 -14.02
N GLU A 518 15.14 17.85 -13.71
CA GLU A 518 14.00 18.62 -14.16
C GLU A 518 13.15 19.00 -12.95
N ILE A 519 12.83 20.29 -12.84
CA ILE A 519 11.96 20.81 -11.79
C ILE A 519 10.70 21.34 -12.45
N THR A 520 9.54 20.82 -12.06
CA THR A 520 8.24 21.31 -12.54
C THR A 520 7.47 21.93 -11.39
N ILE A 521 7.07 23.18 -11.55
CA ILE A 521 6.29 23.93 -10.57
C ILE A 521 4.93 24.29 -11.18
N GLU A 522 3.86 23.85 -10.53
CA GLU A 522 2.49 24.25 -10.86
C GLU A 522 2.02 25.33 -9.87
N ASN A 523 1.59 26.46 -10.41
CA ASN A 523 1.07 27.59 -9.65
C ASN A 523 -0.27 28.07 -10.25
N ARG A 524 -0.99 28.91 -9.51
CA ARG A 524 -2.09 29.71 -10.05
C ARG A 524 -1.54 30.70 -11.08
N VAL A 525 -2.41 31.12 -12.01
CA VAL A 525 -2.02 32.13 -13.00
C VAL A 525 -1.68 33.43 -12.29
N CYS A 526 -0.48 33.94 -12.58
CA CYS A 526 -0.03 35.22 -12.05
C CYS A 526 -0.71 36.36 -12.83
N SER A 527 -1.19 37.38 -12.11
CA SER A 527 -1.81 38.56 -12.70
C SER A 527 -0.81 39.46 -13.45
N SER A 528 0.49 39.35 -13.13
CA SER A 528 1.57 40.17 -13.71
C SER A 528 2.30 39.52 -14.89
N GLY A 529 2.16 38.21 -15.12
CA GLY A 529 2.89 37.47 -16.17
C GLY A 529 4.41 37.27 -15.91
N SER A 530 5.02 38.10 -15.05
CA SER A 530 6.47 38.14 -14.77
C SER A 530 6.91 37.38 -13.53
N MET A 531 5.98 37.00 -12.64
CA MET A 531 6.31 36.31 -11.38
C MET A 531 7.11 35.01 -11.59
N CYS A 532 6.87 34.33 -12.71
CA CYS A 532 7.61 33.12 -13.05
C CYS A 532 9.05 33.42 -13.51
N ASP A 533 9.27 34.50 -14.27
CA ASP A 533 10.58 34.83 -14.85
C ASP A 533 11.56 35.38 -13.82
N GLU A 534 11.07 36.16 -12.86
CA GLU A 534 11.93 36.85 -11.88
C GLU A 534 11.94 36.08 -10.55
N ALA A 535 10.79 35.97 -9.88
CA ALA A 535 10.76 35.48 -8.51
C ALA A 535 11.00 33.96 -8.41
N ILE A 536 10.33 33.15 -9.24
CA ILE A 536 10.46 31.69 -9.16
C ILE A 536 11.83 31.23 -9.66
N LEU A 537 12.31 31.78 -10.78
CA LEU A 537 13.61 31.43 -11.34
C LEU A 537 14.76 31.73 -10.36
N ASP A 538 14.76 32.91 -9.75
CA ASP A 538 15.81 33.30 -8.80
C ASP A 538 15.82 32.40 -7.56
N VAL A 539 14.66 32.07 -7.00
CA VAL A 539 14.56 31.19 -5.82
C VAL A 539 15.07 29.79 -6.15
N VAL A 540 14.65 29.21 -7.27
CA VAL A 540 15.04 27.84 -7.65
C VAL A 540 16.52 27.77 -8.08
N SER A 541 17.03 28.80 -8.77
CA SER A 541 18.45 28.88 -9.13
C SER A 541 19.35 29.04 -7.90
N ASN A 542 18.95 29.85 -6.92
CA ASN A 542 19.68 29.98 -5.65
C ASN A 542 19.67 28.68 -4.83
N PHE A 543 18.55 27.95 -4.82
CA PHE A 543 18.45 26.67 -4.12
C PHE A 543 19.33 25.59 -4.75
N THR A 544 19.31 25.47 -6.08
CA THR A 544 20.09 24.46 -6.82
C THR A 544 21.57 24.81 -6.93
N GLY A 545 21.93 26.09 -6.83
CA GLY A 545 23.29 26.57 -7.05
C GLY A 545 23.72 26.55 -8.52
N GLU A 546 22.79 26.30 -9.44
CA GLU A 546 23.02 26.23 -10.88
C GLU A 546 22.22 27.28 -11.63
N THR A 547 22.74 27.75 -12.77
CA THR A 547 21.99 28.60 -13.70
C THR A 547 20.96 27.76 -14.44
N LEU A 548 19.69 28.14 -14.38
CA LEU A 548 18.58 27.37 -14.95
C LEU A 548 17.95 28.08 -16.16
N SER A 549 17.42 27.30 -17.11
CA SER A 549 16.52 27.76 -18.16
C SER A 549 15.08 27.38 -17.84
N MET A 550 14.14 28.25 -18.16
CA MET A 550 12.73 28.10 -17.83
C MET A 550 11.85 27.97 -19.09
N GLN A 551 10.93 27.02 -19.08
CA GLN A 551 9.89 26.83 -20.10
C GLN A 551 8.50 26.93 -19.48
N LYS A 552 7.69 27.90 -19.93
CA LYS A 552 6.31 28.08 -19.47
C LYS A 552 5.36 27.19 -20.28
N MET A 553 4.53 26.41 -19.59
CA MET A 553 3.47 25.59 -20.18
C MET A 553 2.10 26.04 -19.69
N GLY A 554 1.22 26.41 -20.62
CA GLY A 554 -0.16 26.79 -20.29
C GLY A 554 -0.31 28.14 -19.55
N CYS A 555 0.75 28.95 -19.49
CA CYS A 555 0.71 30.30 -18.92
C CYS A 555 -0.10 31.22 -19.85
N SER A 556 -1.41 31.26 -19.64
CA SER A 556 -2.35 32.12 -20.37
C SER A 556 -3.21 32.88 -19.38
N CYS A 557 -3.58 34.12 -19.71
CA CYS A 557 -4.34 35.01 -18.83
C CYS A 557 -5.74 34.47 -18.46
N LEU A 558 -6.21 33.45 -19.18
CA LEU A 558 -7.54 32.82 -19.03
C LEU A 558 -7.46 31.38 -18.48
N GLY A 559 -6.26 30.86 -18.21
CA GLY A 559 -6.08 29.52 -17.65
C GLY A 559 -6.31 29.48 -16.14
N GLU A 560 -6.68 28.32 -15.59
CA GLU A 560 -6.77 28.12 -14.13
C GLU A 560 -5.40 27.79 -13.51
N LYS A 561 -4.44 27.30 -14.32
CA LYS A 561 -3.14 26.78 -13.87
C LYS A 561 -2.02 27.26 -14.77
N CYS A 562 -0.91 27.67 -14.17
CA CYS A 562 0.36 27.95 -14.82
C CYS A 562 1.35 26.84 -14.44
N SER A 563 1.93 26.16 -15.42
CA SER A 563 2.99 25.18 -15.18
C SER A 563 4.31 25.70 -15.74
N VAL A 564 5.38 25.53 -14.97
CA VAL A 564 6.71 26.02 -15.33
C VAL A 564 7.70 24.89 -15.14
N LYS A 565 8.48 24.60 -16.18
CA LYS A 565 9.54 23.60 -16.19
C LYS A 565 10.90 24.29 -16.17
N PHE A 566 11.78 23.85 -15.28
CA PHE A 566 13.16 24.30 -15.16
C PHE A 566 14.12 23.16 -15.50
N THR A 567 15.12 23.48 -16.31
CA THR A 567 16.22 22.61 -16.70
C THR A 567 17.54 23.38 -16.58
N LYS A 568 18.69 22.71 -16.68
CA LYS A 568 19.99 23.40 -16.68
C LYS A 568 20.07 24.39 -17.83
N ALA A 569 20.63 25.57 -17.58
CA ALA A 569 20.80 26.58 -18.62
C ALA A 569 21.76 26.09 -19.70
N GLN A 570 21.32 26.20 -20.95
CA GLN A 570 22.13 25.87 -22.11
C GLN A 570 23.22 26.92 -22.33
N LYS A 571 24.47 26.49 -22.53
CA LYS A 571 25.59 27.38 -22.86
C LYS A 571 25.59 27.83 -24.31
N TYR A 572 24.96 27.06 -25.20
CA TYR A 572 24.95 27.29 -26.63
C TYR A 572 23.53 27.19 -27.16
N LYS A 573 23.18 28.06 -28.10
CA LYS A 573 21.90 28.01 -28.82
C LYS A 573 22.16 27.55 -30.25
N ALA A 574 21.54 26.45 -30.65
CA ALA A 574 21.56 26.00 -32.04
C ALA A 574 20.57 26.83 -32.87
N ILE A 575 20.99 27.29 -34.04
CA ILE A 575 20.13 27.93 -35.03
C ILE A 575 20.24 27.13 -36.32
N THR A 576 19.16 26.44 -36.68
CA THR A 576 19.07 25.65 -37.90
C THR A 576 18.28 26.37 -38.97
N ASN A 577 18.89 26.57 -40.13
CA ASN A 577 18.25 27.03 -41.35
C ASN A 577 18.30 25.90 -42.38
N VAL A 578 17.18 25.63 -43.04
CA VAL A 578 17.09 24.58 -44.05
C VAL A 578 16.67 25.19 -45.39
N SER A 579 17.34 24.76 -46.45
CA SER A 579 16.96 25.07 -47.84
C SER A 579 16.63 23.76 -48.53
N SER A 580 15.48 23.71 -49.21
CA SER A 580 15.06 22.56 -49.99
C SER A 580 14.84 22.97 -51.45
N MET A 581 15.15 22.06 -52.37
CA MET A 581 14.96 22.25 -53.80
C MET A 581 14.45 20.95 -54.41
N SER A 582 13.34 21.01 -55.13
CA SER A 582 12.80 19.84 -55.82
C SER A 582 13.58 19.58 -57.11
N ARG A 583 13.68 18.30 -57.51
CA ARG A 583 14.43 17.87 -58.70
C ARG A 583 14.03 18.63 -59.97
N ASP A 584 12.71 18.84 -60.13
CA ASP A 584 12.11 19.38 -61.36
C ASP A 584 11.52 20.79 -61.16
N GLY A 585 11.84 21.48 -60.05
CA GLY A 585 11.34 22.83 -59.76
C GLY A 585 9.86 22.91 -59.36
N HIS A 586 9.22 21.77 -59.07
CA HIS A 586 7.86 21.72 -58.55
C HIS A 586 7.77 22.18 -57.08
N ILE A 587 6.59 22.65 -56.67
CA ILE A 587 6.31 23.15 -55.31
C ILE A 587 6.49 22.04 -54.26
N LEU A 588 6.23 20.79 -54.64
CA LEU A 588 6.35 19.63 -53.75
C LEU A 588 7.71 18.97 -53.94
N CYS A 589 8.44 18.81 -52.84
CA CYS A 589 9.65 18.01 -52.76
C CYS A 589 9.34 16.71 -52.01
N GLY A 590 9.92 15.58 -52.45
CA GLY A 590 9.82 14.31 -51.73
C GLY A 590 10.69 14.24 -50.48
N ASP A 591 11.67 15.14 -50.36
CA ASP A 591 12.55 15.24 -49.20
C ASP A 591 11.85 16.02 -48.08
N ASN A 592 11.74 15.40 -46.91
CA ASN A 592 11.16 15.98 -45.72
C ASN A 592 12.24 16.20 -44.66
N TYR A 593 12.14 17.32 -43.94
CA TYR A 593 12.99 17.61 -42.79
C TYR A 593 12.13 18.19 -41.67
N THR A 594 12.61 18.03 -40.45
CA THR A 594 12.07 18.73 -39.28
C THR A 594 13.22 19.06 -38.34
N TYR A 595 13.14 20.21 -37.69
CA TYR A 595 14.01 20.57 -36.58
C TYR A 595 13.12 21.14 -35.49
N MET A 596 13.31 20.65 -34.27
CA MET A 596 12.60 21.10 -33.08
C MET A 596 13.51 20.88 -31.88
N ASP A 597 13.31 21.67 -30.83
CA ASP A 597 13.95 21.42 -29.55
C ASP A 597 13.41 20.11 -28.97
N ILE A 598 14.29 19.21 -28.55
CA ILE A 598 13.93 17.93 -27.94
C ILE A 598 13.86 18.14 -26.42
N ASN A 599 12.91 17.47 -25.76
CA ASN A 599 12.85 17.45 -24.29
C ASN A 599 14.20 17.01 -23.71
N ASP A 600 14.62 17.64 -22.60
CA ASP A 600 15.97 17.65 -21.98
C ASP A 600 16.88 18.81 -22.40
N GLY A 601 16.35 19.79 -23.15
CA GLY A 601 17.14 20.95 -23.53
C GLY A 601 18.26 20.59 -24.51
N LYS A 602 17.95 19.76 -25.52
CA LYS A 602 18.84 19.37 -26.61
C LYS A 602 18.26 19.68 -27.98
#